data_AF-A0A6N3V9Y1-F1
#
_entry.id   AF-A0A6N3V9Y1-F1
#
_cell.length_a   1.000
_cell.length_b   1.000
_cell.length_c   1.000
_cell.angle_alpha   90.00
_cell.angle_beta   90.00
_cell.angle_gamma   90.00
#
_symmetry.space_group_name_H-M   'P 1'
#
loop_
_entity.id
_entity.type
_entity.pdbx_description
1 polymer ?
#
loop_
_entity_poly.entity_id
_entity_poly.type
_entity_poly.pdbx_seq_one_letter_code
_entity_poly.pdbx_strand_id
1 'polypeptide(L)'
;MNFRRFSFWVLSCVFSISMAGCKSGKSNDQSEVIVDSVWTKSKVLETIKKVNNYWQEENPEPTFAFWHPAAYHTGNIAAYEVTGNIDYKKYSEAWAEKNQWKGATSNDKSKWKYNYGETMEHVLFGDWQICFQTYIDLYNMDREPAEYKIARAKEVMEYEMSTPDNDYWWWADGLYMVMPVMTKLYKVTGNQQYLDKLYEYFMYAKNLMYDKESALFYRDGKYIYPKHKTNQGLKDFWSRGNGWVFAGLAKVLQDLPENNVHRAEYIEIYKMMAKSLAAVQQEEGYWTRSLLDPVQAPGRETSGTAFFTYGYLWGVNNGFLDKVIYEPVIKKGWEYLTEIALQPSGKIGYVQPIGERADQHKNVGPETTADFGVGAFLLAGSEMVKYLND
;
A
#
# COMPACT_ATOMS: atom_id res chain seq x y z
N MET A 1 -7.94 -8.87 82.98
CA MET A 1 -9.21 -8.16 82.69
C MET A 1 -9.47 -8.28 81.19
N ASN A 2 -10.54 -8.84 80.66
CA ASN A 2 -11.71 -9.52 81.20
C ASN A 2 -12.26 -10.48 80.11
N PHE A 3 -12.55 -11.73 80.54
CA PHE A 3 -13.64 -12.65 80.16
C PHE A 3 -13.86 -13.07 78.68
N ARG A 4 -13.65 -14.36 78.34
CA ARG A 4 -14.61 -15.52 78.38
C ARG A 4 -15.78 -15.35 77.39
N ARG A 5 -15.99 -16.22 76.39
CA ARG A 5 -16.63 -17.58 76.38
C ARG A 5 -17.19 -17.73 74.91
N PHE A 6 -17.49 -18.84 74.26
CA PHE A 6 -18.10 -20.12 74.64
C PHE A 6 -17.86 -21.14 73.49
N SER A 7 -17.72 -22.42 73.82
CA SER A 7 -17.69 -23.58 72.92
C SER A 7 -19.09 -23.92 72.38
N PHE A 8 -19.16 -24.57 71.22
CA PHE A 8 -20.16 -25.62 70.95
C PHE A 8 -19.58 -26.67 69.99
N TRP A 9 -19.58 -27.92 70.46
CA TRP A 9 -19.54 -29.15 69.66
C TRP A 9 -20.98 -29.64 69.53
N VAL A 10 -21.42 -30.06 68.35
CA VAL A 10 -22.51 -31.03 68.19
C VAL A 10 -22.13 -32.03 67.09
N LEU A 11 -22.33 -33.29 67.46
CA LEU A 11 -22.08 -34.55 66.79
C LEU A 11 -23.25 -34.94 65.87
N SER A 12 -23.03 -36.00 65.07
CA SER A 12 -24.06 -36.90 64.51
C SER A 12 -24.85 -36.40 63.30
N CYS A 13 -25.33 -37.21 62.36
CA CYS A 13 -25.20 -38.63 62.03
C CYS A 13 -25.83 -38.84 60.64
N VAL A 14 -25.15 -39.58 59.77
CA VAL A 14 -25.62 -40.76 59.02
C VAL A 14 -26.98 -40.75 58.25
N PHE A 15 -26.88 -41.39 57.07
CA PHE A 15 -27.90 -42.10 56.28
C PHE A 15 -28.56 -41.36 55.11
N SER A 16 -27.98 -41.64 53.94
CA SER A 16 -28.60 -42.00 52.66
C SER A 16 -30.12 -42.23 52.65
N ILE A 17 -30.78 -41.78 51.56
CA ILE A 17 -31.46 -42.61 50.54
C ILE A 17 -32.12 -41.71 49.48
N SER A 18 -31.75 -41.98 48.22
CA SER A 18 -32.43 -41.82 46.91
C SER A 18 -33.81 -41.11 46.81
N MET A 19 -34.21 -40.45 45.72
CA MET A 19 -34.10 -40.82 44.31
C MET A 19 -34.55 -39.65 43.40
N ALA A 20 -34.09 -39.68 42.14
CA ALA A 20 -34.74 -39.18 40.91
C ALA A 20 -34.76 -37.67 40.59
N GLY A 21 -34.24 -37.33 39.39
CA GLY A 21 -34.85 -36.29 38.56
C GLY A 21 -33.93 -35.40 37.72
N CYS A 22 -33.86 -35.74 36.43
CA CYS A 22 -33.65 -34.86 35.26
C CYS A 22 -32.24 -34.45 34.80
N LYS A 23 -31.98 -34.89 33.55
CA LYS A 23 -30.95 -34.49 32.59
C LYS A 23 -30.82 -32.97 32.44
N SER A 24 -29.59 -32.48 32.28
CA SER A 24 -29.13 -31.92 30.99
C SER A 24 -27.65 -31.58 31.08
N GLY A 25 -26.87 -32.13 30.15
CA GLY A 25 -25.47 -31.76 29.99
C GLY A 25 -25.36 -30.38 29.35
N LYS A 26 -24.31 -29.64 29.74
CA LYS A 26 -23.65 -28.67 28.87
C LYS A 26 -22.15 -28.85 29.04
N SER A 27 -21.56 -29.45 28.01
CA SER A 27 -20.15 -29.40 27.68
C SER A 27 -19.74 -27.94 27.51
N ASN A 28 -18.70 -27.53 28.22
CA ASN A 28 -17.99 -26.29 27.93
C ASN A 28 -16.87 -26.67 26.95
N ASP A 29 -17.23 -26.73 25.67
CA ASP A 29 -16.27 -26.84 24.57
C ASP A 29 -16.16 -25.45 23.95
N GLN A 30 -15.17 -24.68 24.40
CA GLN A 30 -14.60 -23.61 23.58
C GLN A 30 -13.53 -24.27 22.73
N SER A 31 -13.97 -24.99 21.70
CA SER A 31 -13.12 -25.26 20.56
C SER A 31 -12.85 -23.93 19.88
N GLU A 32 -11.62 -23.43 19.99
CA GLU A 32 -11.06 -22.54 18.98
C GLU A 32 -11.31 -23.21 17.63
N VAL A 33 -12.18 -22.61 16.82
CA VAL A 33 -12.30 -23.00 15.43
C VAL A 33 -11.00 -22.57 14.77
N ILE A 34 -10.01 -23.46 14.77
CA ILE A 34 -8.89 -23.41 13.85
C ILE A 34 -9.51 -23.65 12.47
N VAL A 35 -10.03 -22.58 11.87
CA VAL A 35 -10.21 -22.54 10.43
C VAL A 35 -8.79 -22.52 9.92
N ASP A 36 -8.30 -23.66 9.42
CA ASP A 36 -7.06 -23.68 8.64
C ASP A 36 -7.21 -22.61 7.56
N SER A 37 -6.56 -21.48 7.77
CA SER A 37 -6.48 -20.44 6.76
C SER A 37 -5.85 -21.10 5.55
N VAL A 38 -6.54 -21.07 4.40
CA VAL A 38 -5.98 -21.60 3.13
C VAL A 38 -4.59 -21.01 2.87
N TRP A 39 -4.37 -19.77 3.35
CA TRP A 39 -3.12 -19.05 3.32
C TRP A 39 -2.38 -19.14 4.66
N THR A 40 -1.24 -19.82 4.66
CA THR A 40 -0.26 -19.80 5.77
C THR A 40 0.89 -18.86 5.42
N LYS A 41 1.65 -18.37 6.41
CA LYS A 41 2.85 -17.55 6.14
C LYS A 41 3.80 -18.20 5.14
N SER A 42 4.04 -19.51 5.29
CA SER A 42 4.92 -20.25 4.38
C SER A 42 4.44 -20.19 2.93
N LYS A 43 3.13 -20.43 2.69
CA LYS A 43 2.57 -20.38 1.33
C LYS A 43 2.63 -18.98 0.74
N VAL A 44 2.38 -17.94 1.54
CA VAL A 44 2.49 -16.55 1.07
C VAL A 44 3.94 -16.21 0.72
N LEU A 45 4.91 -16.62 1.55
CA LEU A 45 6.34 -16.45 1.26
C LEU A 45 6.78 -17.21 0.00
N GLU A 46 6.28 -18.42 -0.22
CA GLU A 46 6.50 -19.19 -1.45
C GLU A 46 5.93 -18.48 -2.68
N THR A 47 4.73 -17.92 -2.58
CA THR A 47 4.11 -17.11 -3.63
C THR A 47 4.93 -15.87 -3.95
N ILE A 48 5.39 -15.12 -2.93
CA ILE A 48 6.29 -13.97 -3.12
C ILE A 48 7.56 -14.40 -3.85
N LYS A 49 8.18 -15.50 -3.42
CA LYS A 49 9.40 -16.02 -4.06
C LYS A 49 9.17 -16.38 -5.52
N LYS A 50 8.08 -17.09 -5.81
CA LYS A 50 7.70 -17.47 -7.17
C LYS A 50 7.55 -16.26 -8.09
N VAL A 51 6.82 -15.24 -7.63
CA VAL A 51 6.55 -14.02 -8.40
C VAL A 51 7.83 -13.21 -8.62
N ASN A 52 8.58 -12.97 -7.54
CA ASN A 52 9.75 -12.10 -7.61
C ASN A 52 10.90 -12.76 -8.37
N ASN A 53 11.11 -14.06 -8.21
CA ASN A 53 12.10 -14.80 -8.99
C ASN A 53 11.75 -14.78 -10.49
N TYR A 54 10.49 -15.07 -10.85
CA TYR A 54 10.04 -14.98 -12.24
C TYR A 54 10.32 -13.59 -12.83
N TRP A 55 10.01 -12.52 -12.10
CA TRP A 55 10.26 -11.16 -12.60
C TRP A 55 11.75 -10.89 -12.81
N GLN A 56 12.61 -11.23 -11.86
CA GLN A 56 14.05 -10.96 -11.94
C GLN A 56 14.75 -11.84 -12.98
N GLU A 57 14.31 -13.08 -13.18
CA GLU A 57 14.81 -13.98 -14.23
C GLU A 57 14.46 -13.48 -15.64
N GLU A 58 13.25 -12.95 -15.83
CA GLU A 58 12.80 -12.39 -17.12
C GLU A 58 13.33 -10.96 -17.37
N ASN A 59 13.80 -10.27 -16.32
CA ASN A 59 14.33 -8.90 -16.40
C ASN A 59 15.70 -8.80 -15.70
N PRO A 60 16.75 -9.49 -16.19
CA PRO A 60 18.03 -9.54 -15.50
C PRO A 60 18.80 -8.21 -15.54
N GLU A 61 18.55 -7.37 -16.55
CA GLU A 61 19.28 -6.12 -16.76
C GLU A 61 18.59 -4.93 -16.04
N PRO A 62 19.32 -4.15 -15.22
CA PRO A 62 18.72 -3.02 -14.54
C PRO A 62 18.28 -1.91 -15.51
N THR A 63 17.04 -1.46 -15.36
CA THR A 63 16.41 -0.43 -16.19
C THR A 63 16.65 0.98 -15.61
N PHE A 64 16.18 2.01 -16.32
CA PHE A 64 16.21 3.41 -15.86
C PHE A 64 15.39 3.68 -14.58
N ALA A 65 15.63 4.83 -13.94
CA ALA A 65 15.04 5.24 -12.66
C ALA A 65 13.62 5.84 -12.73
N PHE A 66 12.92 5.71 -13.86
CA PHE A 66 11.59 6.28 -14.02
C PHE A 66 10.54 5.55 -13.16
N TRP A 67 9.30 6.03 -13.15
CA TRP A 67 8.36 5.62 -12.10
C TRP A 67 8.00 4.14 -12.12
N HIS A 68 7.87 3.55 -13.31
CA HIS A 68 7.31 2.22 -13.44
C HIS A 68 8.28 1.13 -12.93
N PRO A 69 9.60 1.17 -13.21
CA PRO A 69 10.53 0.25 -12.57
C PRO A 69 10.76 0.63 -11.10
N ALA A 70 10.81 1.92 -10.77
CA ALA A 70 10.97 2.37 -9.38
C ALA A 70 9.84 1.85 -8.47
N ALA A 71 8.60 1.81 -8.96
CA ALA A 71 7.47 1.22 -8.26
C ALA A 71 7.65 -0.29 -7.99
N TYR A 72 8.17 -1.05 -8.95
CA TYR A 72 8.60 -2.44 -8.71
C TYR A 72 9.60 -2.51 -7.56
N HIS A 73 10.62 -1.65 -7.57
CA HIS A 73 11.65 -1.67 -6.52
C HIS A 73 11.09 -1.40 -5.12
N THR A 74 10.04 -0.57 -4.97
CA THR A 74 9.37 -0.41 -3.67
C THR A 74 8.75 -1.72 -3.17
N GLY A 75 8.17 -2.53 -4.05
CA GLY A 75 7.63 -3.85 -3.72
C GLY A 75 8.71 -4.91 -3.50
N ASN A 76 9.79 -4.86 -4.27
CA ASN A 76 10.94 -5.76 -4.09
C ASN A 76 11.66 -5.53 -2.75
N ILE A 77 11.78 -4.27 -2.29
CA ILE A 77 12.29 -3.96 -0.96
C ILE A 77 11.39 -4.55 0.13
N ALA A 78 10.06 -4.41 0.02
CA ALA A 78 9.13 -5.05 0.97
C ALA A 78 9.24 -6.58 0.95
N ALA A 79 9.42 -7.19 -0.23
CA ALA A 79 9.64 -8.63 -0.36
C ALA A 79 10.95 -9.07 0.30
N TYR A 80 12.02 -8.27 0.18
CA TYR A 80 13.28 -8.52 0.90
C TYR A 80 13.07 -8.53 2.42
N GLU A 81 12.36 -7.53 2.96
CA GLU A 81 12.13 -7.40 4.41
C GLU A 81 11.46 -8.64 5.03
N VAL A 82 10.50 -9.26 4.32
CA VAL A 82 9.76 -10.42 4.85
C VAL A 82 10.39 -11.77 4.49
N THR A 83 11.21 -11.84 3.43
CA THR A 83 11.85 -13.10 3.01
C THR A 83 13.28 -13.26 3.48
N GLY A 84 13.98 -12.15 3.76
CA GLY A 84 15.43 -12.13 4.01
C GLY A 84 16.26 -12.52 2.78
N ASN A 85 15.67 -12.64 1.59
CA ASN A 85 16.39 -13.09 0.39
C ASN A 85 17.33 -11.99 -0.11
N ILE A 86 18.63 -12.15 0.16
CA ILE A 86 19.65 -11.16 -0.16
C ILE A 86 19.73 -10.80 -1.64
N ASP A 87 19.34 -11.70 -2.55
CA ASP A 87 19.39 -11.42 -3.99
C ASP A 87 18.35 -10.38 -4.41
N TYR A 88 17.24 -10.25 -3.66
CA TYR A 88 16.27 -9.17 -3.87
C TYR A 88 16.86 -7.80 -3.53
N LYS A 89 17.60 -7.70 -2.41
CA LYS A 89 18.33 -6.47 -2.07
C LYS A 89 19.36 -6.13 -3.16
N LYS A 90 20.20 -7.10 -3.55
CA LYS A 90 21.21 -6.91 -4.59
C LYS A 90 20.61 -6.46 -5.92
N TYR A 91 19.45 -6.98 -6.31
CA TYR A 91 18.76 -6.56 -7.53
C TYR A 91 18.40 -5.07 -7.49
N SER A 92 17.94 -4.56 -6.34
CA SER A 92 17.68 -3.11 -6.17
C SER A 92 18.96 -2.28 -6.06
N GLU A 93 20.02 -2.82 -5.46
CA GLU A 93 21.33 -2.15 -5.42
C GLU A 93 21.92 -1.99 -6.82
N ALA A 94 21.92 -3.05 -7.63
CA ALA A 94 22.39 -3.00 -9.01
C ALA A 94 21.62 -1.97 -9.85
N TRP A 95 20.30 -1.87 -9.65
CA TRP A 95 19.48 -0.83 -10.28
C TRP A 95 19.81 0.57 -9.78
N ALA A 96 20.00 0.77 -8.47
CA ALA A 96 20.40 2.06 -7.93
C ALA A 96 21.79 2.49 -8.44
N GLU A 97 22.75 1.56 -8.50
CA GLU A 97 24.09 1.78 -9.04
C GLU A 97 24.07 2.12 -10.53
N LYS A 98 23.29 1.38 -11.34
CA LYS A 98 23.08 1.67 -12.77
C LYS A 98 22.60 3.11 -13.00
N ASN A 99 21.68 3.56 -12.15
CA ASN A 99 21.11 4.91 -12.20
C ASN A 99 21.92 5.94 -11.40
N GLN A 100 23.08 5.55 -10.88
CA GLN A 100 23.99 6.41 -10.13
C GLN A 100 23.33 7.11 -8.93
N TRP A 101 22.31 6.46 -8.33
CA TRP A 101 21.54 6.99 -7.21
C TRP A 101 20.80 8.30 -7.55
N LYS A 102 20.34 8.43 -8.81
CA LYS A 102 19.62 9.60 -9.33
C LYS A 102 18.35 9.20 -10.08
N GLY A 103 17.37 10.10 -10.04
CA GLY A 103 16.31 10.17 -11.04
C GLY A 103 16.80 10.85 -12.32
N ALA A 104 16.02 11.80 -12.84
CA ALA A 104 16.47 12.65 -13.94
C ALA A 104 17.77 13.43 -13.59
N THR A 105 18.69 13.49 -14.55
CA THR A 105 20.12 13.76 -14.28
C THR A 105 20.60 15.19 -14.56
N SER A 106 19.73 16.10 -15.02
CA SER A 106 20.14 17.50 -15.27
C SER A 106 20.65 18.16 -13.98
N ASN A 107 21.79 18.86 -14.09
CA ASN A 107 22.34 19.69 -13.02
C ASN A 107 21.97 21.18 -13.18
N ASP A 108 21.34 21.55 -14.29
CA ASP A 108 20.94 22.94 -14.59
C ASP A 108 19.53 23.20 -14.04
N LYS A 109 19.46 23.68 -12.80
CA LYS A 109 18.22 23.96 -12.06
C LYS A 109 17.27 24.92 -12.80
N SER A 110 17.80 25.80 -13.65
CA SER A 110 17.00 26.74 -14.44
C SER A 110 16.14 26.07 -15.52
N LYS A 111 16.45 24.81 -15.85
CA LYS A 111 15.72 24.01 -16.84
C LYS A 111 14.89 22.90 -16.21
N TRP A 112 14.87 22.79 -14.89
CA TRP A 112 14.13 21.73 -14.22
C TRP A 112 12.63 21.89 -14.41
N LYS A 113 11.95 20.78 -14.69
CA LYS A 113 10.53 20.73 -15.02
C LYS A 113 9.80 19.72 -14.14
N TYR A 114 8.50 19.96 -13.94
CA TYR A 114 7.61 19.08 -13.17
C TYR A 114 6.31 18.70 -13.91
N ASN A 115 6.16 19.10 -15.18
CA ASN A 115 5.15 18.52 -16.07
C ASN A 115 5.58 17.11 -16.51
N TYR A 116 4.69 16.36 -17.16
CA TYR A 116 5.05 15.02 -17.67
C TYR A 116 6.21 15.11 -18.67
N GLY A 117 7.23 14.29 -18.45
CA GLY A 117 8.26 14.04 -19.45
C GLY A 117 9.37 13.11 -18.97
N GLU A 118 10.00 12.48 -19.95
CA GLU A 118 11.03 11.45 -19.75
C GLU A 118 12.44 11.96 -20.06
N THR A 119 12.59 13.27 -20.28
CA THR A 119 13.92 13.87 -20.46
C THR A 119 14.60 14.12 -19.11
N MET A 120 15.92 14.19 -19.11
CA MET A 120 16.72 14.43 -17.90
C MET A 120 16.52 15.82 -17.27
N GLU A 121 15.74 16.71 -17.91
CA GLU A 121 15.31 18.00 -17.35
C GLU A 121 14.10 17.89 -16.43
N HIS A 122 13.35 16.78 -16.43
CA HIS A 122 12.14 16.59 -15.60
C HIS A 122 12.48 16.18 -14.17
N VAL A 123 13.47 16.84 -13.57
CA VAL A 123 14.01 16.53 -12.24
C VAL A 123 12.97 16.74 -11.14
N LEU A 124 12.07 17.70 -11.31
CA LEU A 124 11.01 18.01 -10.34
C LEU A 124 9.73 17.23 -10.61
N PHE A 125 9.68 16.41 -11.66
CA PHE A 125 8.52 15.55 -11.93
C PHE A 125 8.57 14.32 -11.03
N GLY A 126 7.53 14.14 -10.20
CA GLY A 126 7.46 13.07 -9.19
C GLY A 126 7.74 11.65 -9.70
N ASP A 127 7.47 11.35 -10.97
CA ASP A 127 7.80 10.06 -11.57
C ASP A 127 9.30 9.78 -11.66
N TRP A 128 10.14 10.82 -11.66
CA TRP A 128 11.60 10.72 -11.53
C TRP A 128 12.08 10.73 -10.07
N GLN A 129 11.19 10.94 -9.11
CA GLN A 129 11.51 11.08 -7.68
C GLN A 129 11.15 9.83 -6.86
N ILE A 130 10.20 9.01 -7.30
CA ILE A 130 9.86 7.73 -6.61
C ILE A 130 11.08 6.83 -6.38
N CYS A 131 12.07 6.88 -7.27
CA CYS A 131 13.32 6.14 -7.10
C CYS A 131 14.03 6.45 -5.77
N PHE A 132 13.85 7.66 -5.24
CA PHE A 132 14.42 8.07 -3.95
C PHE A 132 13.90 7.25 -2.79
N GLN A 133 12.68 6.70 -2.86
CA GLN A 133 12.16 5.81 -1.81
C GLN A 133 13.10 4.60 -1.61
N THR A 134 13.41 3.89 -2.69
CA THR A 134 14.31 2.74 -2.67
C THR A 134 15.73 3.14 -2.30
N TYR A 135 16.23 4.29 -2.76
CA TYR A 135 17.58 4.74 -2.42
C TYR A 135 17.73 5.02 -0.92
N ILE A 136 16.72 5.64 -0.30
CA ILE A 136 16.70 5.89 1.13
C ILE A 136 16.57 4.58 1.91
N ASP A 137 15.76 3.63 1.45
CA ASP A 137 15.63 2.32 2.08
C ASP A 137 16.97 1.56 2.04
N LEU A 138 17.64 1.53 0.88
CA LEU A 138 18.97 0.92 0.75
C LEU A 138 20.04 1.63 1.60
N TYR A 139 19.99 2.96 1.73
CA TYR A 139 20.85 3.72 2.62
C TYR A 139 20.65 3.31 4.09
N ASN A 140 19.40 3.18 4.54
CA ASN A 140 19.07 2.80 5.91
C ASN A 140 19.39 1.32 6.24
N MET A 141 19.49 0.46 5.22
CA MET A 141 19.84 -0.95 5.37
C MET A 141 21.35 -1.21 5.51
N ASP A 142 22.19 -0.24 5.15
CA ASP A 142 23.63 -0.37 5.31
C ASP A 142 24.03 -0.24 6.77
N ARG A 143 24.99 -1.07 7.20
CA ARG A 143 25.59 -0.92 8.53
C ARG A 143 26.32 0.42 8.69
N GLU A 144 26.96 0.88 7.62
CA GLU A 144 27.61 2.17 7.51
C GLU A 144 27.04 2.89 6.29
N PRO A 145 25.96 3.68 6.46
CA PRO A 145 25.28 4.35 5.36
C PRO A 145 26.20 5.32 4.61
N ALA A 146 26.24 5.18 3.28
CA ALA A 146 27.05 6.05 2.44
C ALA A 146 26.22 7.21 1.90
N GLU A 147 26.59 8.45 2.28
CA GLU A 147 25.84 9.68 1.95
C GLU A 147 25.53 9.87 0.46
N TYR A 148 26.40 9.37 -0.44
CA TYR A 148 26.19 9.50 -1.88
C TYR A 148 24.90 8.82 -2.36
N LYS A 149 24.39 7.80 -1.64
CA LYS A 149 23.15 7.08 -1.97
C LYS A 149 21.91 7.98 -1.92
N ILE A 150 21.91 9.00 -1.07
CA ILE A 150 20.78 9.92 -0.88
C ILE A 150 21.10 11.37 -1.25
N ALA A 151 22.33 11.66 -1.68
CA ALA A 151 22.76 13.02 -2.00
C ALA A 151 21.87 13.70 -3.05
N ARG A 152 21.48 12.97 -4.11
CA ARG A 152 20.57 13.51 -5.14
C ARG A 152 19.15 13.70 -4.61
N ALA A 153 18.64 12.77 -3.80
CA ALA A 153 17.32 12.89 -3.21
C ALA A 153 17.23 14.16 -2.35
N LYS A 154 18.23 14.42 -1.50
CA LYS A 154 18.34 15.65 -0.72
C LYS A 154 18.44 16.89 -1.62
N GLU A 155 19.36 16.89 -2.59
CA GLU A 155 19.54 18.03 -3.52
C GLU A 155 18.23 18.42 -4.23
N VAL A 156 17.51 17.44 -4.78
CA VAL A 156 16.30 17.68 -5.55
C VAL A 156 15.17 18.13 -4.64
N MET A 157 14.89 17.37 -3.57
CA MET A 157 13.75 17.66 -2.71
C MET A 157 13.96 18.96 -1.91
N GLU A 158 15.17 19.25 -1.43
CA GLU A 158 15.45 20.51 -0.72
C GLU A 158 15.36 21.72 -1.66
N TYR A 159 15.74 21.57 -2.93
CA TYR A 159 15.51 22.62 -3.93
C TYR A 159 14.01 22.81 -4.21
N GLU A 160 13.26 21.73 -4.45
CA GLU A 160 11.80 21.79 -4.65
C GLU A 160 11.09 22.49 -3.48
N MET A 161 11.43 22.14 -2.24
CA MET A 161 10.88 22.75 -1.04
C MET A 161 11.25 24.23 -0.86
N SER A 162 12.28 24.71 -1.55
CA SER A 162 12.73 26.12 -1.50
C SER A 162 12.00 27.03 -2.49
N THR A 163 11.29 26.46 -3.47
CA THR A 163 10.52 27.22 -4.45
C THR A 163 9.19 27.70 -3.87
N PRO A 164 8.55 28.72 -4.49
CA PRO A 164 7.22 29.15 -4.08
C PRO A 164 6.08 28.27 -4.61
N ASP A 165 6.35 27.35 -5.54
CA ASP A 165 5.31 26.54 -6.18
C ASP A 165 4.80 25.47 -5.20
N ASN A 166 3.50 25.16 -5.30
CA ASN A 166 2.85 24.15 -4.48
C ASN A 166 2.04 23.13 -5.28
N ASP A 167 2.06 23.23 -6.61
CA ASP A 167 1.27 22.45 -7.54
C ASP A 167 2.00 21.23 -8.13
N TYR A 168 3.14 20.85 -7.53
CA TYR A 168 3.97 19.73 -7.98
C TYR A 168 3.18 18.42 -8.12
N TRP A 169 2.22 18.17 -7.24
CA TRP A 169 1.43 16.93 -7.22
C TRP A 169 0.06 17.13 -7.89
N TRP A 170 0.09 17.46 -9.18
CA TRP A 170 -1.10 17.76 -9.99
C TRP A 170 -1.85 16.53 -10.52
N TRP A 171 -1.37 15.32 -10.22
CA TRP A 171 -2.02 14.04 -10.56
C TRP A 171 -1.97 13.07 -9.37
N ALA A 172 -2.98 12.20 -9.27
CA ALA A 172 -3.20 11.32 -8.12
C ALA A 172 -2.01 10.38 -7.87
N ASP A 173 -1.43 9.82 -8.92
CA ASP A 173 -0.32 8.87 -8.83
C ASP A 173 0.91 9.51 -8.16
N GLY A 174 1.12 10.82 -8.36
CA GLY A 174 2.20 11.60 -7.74
C GLY A 174 2.21 11.52 -6.20
N LEU A 175 1.06 11.26 -5.59
CA LEU A 175 0.95 11.05 -4.14
C LEU A 175 1.69 9.79 -3.68
N TYR A 176 1.62 8.68 -4.43
CA TYR A 176 2.46 7.52 -4.11
C TYR A 176 3.92 7.78 -4.42
N MET A 177 4.20 8.50 -5.51
CA MET A 177 5.56 8.71 -5.97
C MET A 177 6.39 9.50 -4.93
N VAL A 178 5.81 10.56 -4.36
CA VAL A 178 6.59 11.56 -3.62
C VAL A 178 6.22 11.65 -2.13
N MET A 179 4.97 11.42 -1.72
CA MET A 179 4.63 11.56 -0.28
C MET A 179 5.53 10.69 0.63
N PRO A 180 5.82 9.41 0.31
CA PRO A 180 6.71 8.60 1.13
C PRO A 180 8.18 9.06 1.07
N VAL A 181 8.61 9.76 0.01
CA VAL A 181 9.95 10.36 -0.04
C VAL A 181 10.08 11.41 1.06
N MET A 182 9.04 12.22 1.27
CA MET A 182 9.03 13.27 2.29
C MET A 182 9.18 12.69 3.70
N THR A 183 8.40 11.67 4.05
CA THR A 183 8.49 11.04 5.38
C THR A 183 9.79 10.26 5.58
N LYS A 184 10.31 9.60 4.54
CA LYS A 184 11.61 8.90 4.58
C LYS A 184 12.77 9.87 4.77
N LEU A 185 12.82 10.99 4.03
CA LEU A 185 13.86 12.01 4.20
C LEU A 185 13.74 12.74 5.54
N TYR A 186 12.52 12.98 6.04
CA TYR A 186 12.33 13.49 7.39
C TYR A 186 12.98 12.57 8.43
N LYS A 187 12.73 11.24 8.36
CA LYS A 187 13.30 10.28 9.30
C LYS A 187 14.84 10.26 9.28
N VAL A 188 15.44 10.45 8.10
CA VAL A 188 16.91 10.49 7.95
C VAL A 188 17.51 11.79 8.45
N THR A 189 16.86 12.93 8.15
CA THR A 189 17.47 14.26 8.32
C THR A 189 17.01 15.01 9.56
N GLY A 190 15.84 14.68 10.11
CA GLY A 190 15.15 15.49 11.11
C GLY A 190 14.66 16.85 10.61
N ASN A 191 14.76 17.15 9.31
CA ASN A 191 14.34 18.44 8.77
C ASN A 191 12.81 18.54 8.67
N GLN A 192 12.21 19.34 9.56
CA GLN A 192 10.77 19.54 9.65
C GLN A 192 10.14 20.06 8.33
N GLN A 193 10.91 20.77 7.49
CA GLN A 193 10.42 21.30 6.22
C GLN A 193 9.84 20.21 5.30
N TYR A 194 10.36 18.98 5.37
CA TYR A 194 9.80 17.84 4.62
C TYR A 194 8.34 17.56 4.99
N LEU A 195 7.98 17.64 6.27
CA LEU A 195 6.61 17.39 6.72
C LEU A 195 5.69 18.58 6.45
N ASP A 196 6.22 19.80 6.55
CA ASP A 196 5.47 21.02 6.26
C ASP A 196 5.11 21.07 4.77
N LYS A 197 6.07 20.77 3.89
CA LYS A 197 5.86 20.68 2.43
C LYS A 197 5.06 19.46 2.00
N LEU A 198 5.19 18.32 2.69
CA LEU A 198 4.28 17.18 2.50
C LEU A 198 2.82 17.61 2.68
N TYR A 199 2.51 18.38 3.72
CA TYR A 199 1.15 18.88 3.94
C TYR A 199 0.73 19.89 2.88
N GLU A 200 1.57 20.87 2.57
CA GLU A 200 1.27 21.90 1.56
C GLU A 200 0.94 21.29 0.19
N TYR A 201 1.79 20.40 -0.32
CA TYR A 201 1.61 19.77 -1.63
C TYR A 201 0.45 18.77 -1.63
N PHE A 202 0.25 18.04 -0.53
CA PHE A 202 -0.93 17.18 -0.37
C PHE A 202 -2.23 17.99 -0.40
N MET A 203 -2.26 19.15 0.24
CA MET A 203 -3.46 20.00 0.26
C MET A 203 -3.78 20.57 -1.12
N TYR A 204 -2.78 20.93 -1.93
CA TYR A 204 -3.01 21.26 -3.34
C TYR A 204 -3.68 20.09 -4.08
N ALA A 205 -3.09 18.90 -4.01
CA ALA A 205 -3.59 17.70 -4.68
C ALA A 205 -5.01 17.33 -4.22
N LYS A 206 -5.26 17.38 -2.91
CA LYS A 206 -6.59 17.16 -2.31
C LYS A 206 -7.60 18.16 -2.82
N ASN A 207 -7.29 19.46 -2.79
CA ASN A 207 -8.21 20.50 -3.25
C ASN A 207 -8.56 20.39 -4.73
N LEU A 208 -7.61 19.91 -5.55
CA LEU A 208 -7.83 19.70 -6.98
C LEU A 208 -8.64 18.44 -7.28
N MET A 209 -8.29 17.31 -6.63
CA MET A 209 -8.68 15.98 -7.10
C MET A 209 -9.62 15.22 -6.15
N TYR A 210 -9.67 15.56 -4.87
CA TYR A 210 -10.48 14.80 -3.90
C TYR A 210 -11.95 15.21 -3.97
N ASP A 211 -12.81 14.24 -4.27
CA ASP A 211 -14.26 14.41 -4.19
C ASP A 211 -14.76 14.00 -2.81
N LYS A 212 -15.24 14.96 -2.03
CA LYS A 212 -15.69 14.72 -0.64
C LYS A 212 -16.90 13.79 -0.53
N GLU A 213 -17.78 13.77 -1.53
CA GLU A 213 -19.00 12.96 -1.53
C GLU A 213 -18.69 11.48 -1.74
N SER A 214 -17.85 11.17 -2.72
CA SER A 214 -17.41 9.81 -3.02
C SER A 214 -16.24 9.35 -2.15
N ALA A 215 -15.53 10.29 -1.50
CA ALA A 215 -14.27 10.06 -0.79
C ALA A 215 -13.23 9.32 -1.65
N LEU A 216 -13.10 9.75 -2.90
CA LEU A 216 -12.17 9.22 -3.90
C LEU A 216 -11.46 10.38 -4.61
N PHE A 217 -10.30 10.08 -5.20
CA PHE A 217 -9.52 11.04 -5.96
C PHE A 217 -9.77 10.85 -7.45
N TYR A 218 -10.13 11.92 -8.15
CA TYR A 218 -9.96 11.99 -9.59
C TYR A 218 -8.49 11.85 -9.93
N ARG A 219 -8.18 11.28 -11.10
CA ARG A 219 -6.78 11.04 -11.49
C ARG A 219 -5.98 12.34 -11.71
N ASP A 220 -6.63 13.37 -12.23
CA ASP A 220 -6.08 14.69 -12.51
C ASP A 220 -7.24 15.66 -12.80
N GLY A 221 -6.93 16.95 -12.96
CA GLY A 221 -7.93 18.02 -13.15
C GLY A 221 -8.84 17.88 -14.38
N LYS A 222 -8.51 17.03 -15.35
CA LYS A 222 -9.35 16.82 -16.56
C LYS A 222 -10.58 15.96 -16.26
N TYR A 223 -10.54 15.13 -15.22
CA TYR A 223 -11.56 14.10 -14.95
C TYR A 223 -12.65 14.55 -13.98
N ILE A 224 -12.64 15.83 -13.58
CA ILE A 224 -13.56 16.37 -12.58
C ILE A 224 -15.01 16.43 -13.15
N TYR A 225 -15.95 15.86 -12.39
CA TYR A 225 -17.39 15.94 -12.66
C TYR A 225 -17.91 17.36 -12.38
N PRO A 226 -18.91 17.89 -13.13
CA PRO A 226 -19.67 17.24 -14.20
C PRO A 226 -19.08 17.43 -15.60
N LYS A 227 -17.92 18.08 -15.74
CA LYS A 227 -17.33 18.36 -17.06
C LYS A 227 -16.88 17.08 -17.76
N HIS A 228 -16.28 16.15 -17.00
CA HIS A 228 -16.02 14.79 -17.43
C HIS A 228 -16.99 13.82 -16.75
N LYS A 229 -17.44 12.80 -17.48
CA LYS A 229 -18.35 11.75 -17.01
C LYS A 229 -18.03 10.44 -17.73
N THR A 230 -18.39 9.32 -17.10
CA THR A 230 -18.46 8.03 -17.81
C THR A 230 -19.59 8.05 -18.84
N ASN A 231 -19.67 7.02 -19.69
CA ASN A 231 -20.74 6.88 -20.68
C ASN A 231 -22.14 6.79 -20.05
N GLN A 232 -22.24 6.34 -18.79
CA GLN A 232 -23.49 6.33 -18.02
C GLN A 232 -23.78 7.65 -17.29
N GLY A 233 -22.92 8.66 -17.45
CA GLY A 233 -23.08 9.96 -16.80
C GLY A 233 -22.61 10.00 -15.34
N LEU A 234 -21.83 9.01 -14.90
CA LEU A 234 -21.33 8.88 -13.52
C LEU A 234 -19.99 9.61 -13.34
N LYS A 235 -19.56 9.78 -12.07
CA LYS A 235 -18.20 10.23 -11.74
C LYS A 235 -17.20 9.14 -12.13
N ASP A 236 -16.11 9.53 -12.81
CA ASP A 236 -15.10 8.58 -13.30
C ASP A 236 -13.85 8.60 -12.41
N PHE A 237 -13.74 7.62 -11.52
CA PHE A 237 -12.59 7.45 -10.63
C PHE A 237 -11.74 6.26 -11.09
N TRP A 238 -10.48 6.53 -11.41
CA TRP A 238 -9.57 5.51 -11.88
C TRP A 238 -9.06 4.64 -10.72
N SER A 239 -9.20 3.31 -10.87
CA SER A 239 -8.80 2.33 -9.86
C SER A 239 -7.33 2.43 -9.47
N ARG A 240 -6.39 2.30 -10.43
CA ARG A 240 -4.96 2.43 -10.14
C ARG A 240 -4.60 3.79 -9.54
N GLY A 241 -5.19 4.89 -10.03
CA GLY A 241 -4.99 6.23 -9.46
C GLY A 241 -5.34 6.29 -7.98
N ASN A 242 -6.50 5.74 -7.58
CA ASN A 242 -6.88 5.66 -6.16
C ASN A 242 -6.02 4.65 -5.39
N GLY A 243 -5.56 3.58 -6.04
CA GLY A 243 -4.64 2.61 -5.46
C GLY A 243 -3.34 3.27 -5.02
N TRP A 244 -2.75 4.09 -5.89
CA TRP A 244 -1.58 4.90 -5.56
C TRP A 244 -1.81 5.79 -4.33
N VAL A 245 -2.92 6.54 -4.29
CA VAL A 245 -3.21 7.41 -3.16
C VAL A 245 -3.39 6.62 -1.86
N PHE A 246 -4.15 5.52 -1.90
CA PHE A 246 -4.45 4.73 -0.71
C PHE A 246 -3.19 4.04 -0.15
N ALA A 247 -2.36 3.45 -1.02
CA ALA A 247 -1.08 2.88 -0.64
C ALA A 247 -0.07 3.95 -0.20
N GLY A 248 -0.07 5.13 -0.82
CA GLY A 248 0.78 6.25 -0.47
C GLY A 248 0.46 6.78 0.93
N LEU A 249 -0.82 6.93 1.27
CA LEU A 249 -1.26 7.30 2.61
C LEU A 249 -0.84 6.28 3.67
N ALA A 250 -0.96 4.97 3.38
CA ALA A 250 -0.45 3.92 4.26
C ALA A 250 1.06 4.08 4.54
N LYS A 251 1.86 4.29 3.49
CA LYS A 251 3.32 4.52 3.63
C LYS A 251 3.65 5.80 4.38
N VAL A 252 2.88 6.89 4.19
CA VAL A 252 3.03 8.11 4.98
C VAL A 252 2.77 7.83 6.45
N LEU A 253 1.63 7.23 6.77
CA LEU A 253 1.22 6.97 8.16
C LEU A 253 2.15 5.96 8.88
N GLN A 254 2.86 5.11 8.14
CA GLN A 254 3.90 4.22 8.67
C GLN A 254 5.10 4.97 9.25
N ASP A 255 5.46 6.10 8.64
CA ASP A 255 6.69 6.84 8.94
C ASP A 255 6.43 8.20 9.61
N LEU A 256 5.21 8.74 9.50
CA LEU A 256 4.85 10.06 10.02
C LEU A 256 4.81 10.05 11.57
N PRO A 257 5.46 11.02 12.25
CA PRO A 257 5.44 11.11 13.71
C PRO A 257 4.02 11.19 14.27
N GLU A 258 3.75 10.47 15.37
CA GLU A 258 2.43 10.45 16.01
C GLU A 258 1.95 11.83 16.46
N ASN A 259 2.87 12.73 16.80
CA ASN A 259 2.61 14.10 17.23
C ASN A 259 2.56 15.11 16.07
N ASN A 260 2.66 14.68 14.80
CA ASN A 260 2.53 15.60 13.67
C ASN A 260 1.14 16.23 13.64
N VAL A 261 1.08 17.56 13.51
CA VAL A 261 -0.16 18.35 13.64
C VAL A 261 -1.20 18.06 12.57
N HIS A 262 -0.78 17.54 11.40
CA HIS A 262 -1.65 17.21 10.28
C HIS A 262 -2.03 15.72 10.20
N ARG A 263 -1.50 14.89 11.11
CA ARG A 263 -1.69 13.43 11.09
C ARG A 263 -3.16 13.01 11.08
N ALA A 264 -4.02 13.71 11.81
CA ALA A 264 -5.44 13.41 11.89
C ALA A 264 -6.14 13.50 10.52
N GLU A 265 -5.75 14.46 9.68
CA GLU A 265 -6.36 14.68 8.36
C GLU A 265 -5.98 13.55 7.38
N TYR A 266 -4.74 13.07 7.42
CA TYR A 266 -4.33 11.90 6.63
C TYR A 266 -5.09 10.64 7.04
N ILE A 267 -5.26 10.42 8.35
CA ILE A 267 -6.02 9.28 8.89
C ILE A 267 -7.48 9.35 8.47
N GLU A 268 -8.11 10.53 8.57
CA GLU A 268 -9.50 10.72 8.17
C GLU A 268 -9.71 10.36 6.70
N ILE A 269 -8.88 10.91 5.81
CA ILE A 269 -8.97 10.65 4.36
C ILE A 269 -8.73 9.17 4.07
N TYR A 270 -7.69 8.58 4.68
CA TYR A 270 -7.38 7.17 4.52
C TYR A 270 -8.56 6.26 4.93
N LYS A 271 -9.20 6.53 6.09
CA LYS A 271 -10.37 5.75 6.56
C LYS A 271 -11.61 5.97 5.70
N MET A 272 -11.82 7.18 5.20
CA MET A 272 -12.93 7.49 4.30
C MET A 272 -12.75 6.79 2.94
N MET A 273 -11.54 6.81 2.38
CA MET A 273 -11.20 6.03 1.18
C MET A 273 -11.40 4.53 1.40
N ALA A 274 -10.91 3.98 2.52
CA ALA A 274 -11.09 2.57 2.86
C ALA A 274 -12.57 2.17 2.88
N LYS A 275 -13.45 3.02 3.40
CA LYS A 275 -14.90 2.77 3.38
C LYS A 275 -15.46 2.79 1.94
N SER A 276 -15.13 3.80 1.14
CA SER A 276 -15.65 3.93 -0.22
C SER A 276 -15.14 2.83 -1.15
N LEU A 277 -13.87 2.47 -1.05
CA LEU A 277 -13.27 1.40 -1.84
C LEU A 277 -13.90 0.04 -1.49
N ALA A 278 -14.16 -0.25 -0.21
CA ALA A 278 -14.79 -1.50 0.21
C ALA A 278 -16.21 -1.64 -0.38
N ALA A 279 -16.95 -0.52 -0.47
CA ALA A 279 -18.31 -0.50 -1.01
C ALA A 279 -18.39 -0.79 -2.51
N VAL A 280 -17.28 -0.68 -3.25
CA VAL A 280 -17.24 -0.83 -4.71
C VAL A 280 -16.35 -1.98 -5.19
N GLN A 281 -15.89 -2.82 -4.25
CA GLN A 281 -15.23 -4.08 -4.58
C GLN A 281 -16.21 -4.98 -5.34
N GLN A 282 -15.75 -5.60 -6.42
CA GLN A 282 -16.56 -6.54 -7.18
C GLN A 282 -16.72 -7.87 -6.44
N GLU A 283 -17.72 -8.66 -6.84
CA GLU A 283 -18.02 -9.94 -6.19
C GLU A 283 -16.82 -10.89 -6.16
N GLU A 284 -16.09 -10.94 -7.27
CA GLU A 284 -14.86 -11.72 -7.48
C GLU A 284 -13.61 -11.10 -6.80
N GLY A 285 -13.74 -10.01 -6.05
CA GLY A 285 -12.69 -9.45 -5.19
C GLY A 285 -11.79 -8.38 -5.80
N TYR A 286 -11.84 -8.15 -7.11
CA TYR A 286 -11.11 -7.06 -7.77
C TYR A 286 -11.89 -5.75 -7.78
N TRP A 287 -11.22 -4.69 -8.26
CA TRP A 287 -11.83 -3.41 -8.59
C TRP A 287 -11.73 -3.13 -10.09
N THR A 288 -12.83 -2.72 -10.73
CA THR A 288 -12.83 -2.32 -12.13
C THR A 288 -12.07 -1.03 -12.35
N ARG A 289 -11.61 -0.80 -13.59
CA ARG A 289 -10.77 0.36 -13.92
C ARG A 289 -11.46 1.70 -13.67
N SER A 290 -12.77 1.80 -13.93
CA SER A 290 -13.59 2.89 -13.41
C SER A 290 -14.34 2.36 -12.18
N LEU A 291 -14.06 2.93 -11.00
CA LEU A 291 -14.48 2.37 -9.70
C LEU A 291 -16.00 2.42 -9.51
N LEU A 292 -16.64 3.48 -9.99
CA LEU A 292 -18.09 3.69 -9.81
C LEU A 292 -18.91 3.30 -11.04
N ASP A 293 -18.26 2.88 -12.13
CA ASP A 293 -18.90 2.42 -13.35
C ASP A 293 -18.17 1.18 -13.91
N PRO A 294 -18.46 -0.02 -13.37
CA PRO A 294 -17.90 -1.27 -13.90
C PRO A 294 -18.17 -1.49 -15.39
N VAL A 295 -19.23 -0.91 -15.95
CA VAL A 295 -19.61 -1.08 -17.36
C VAL A 295 -18.77 -0.19 -18.29
N GLN A 296 -18.27 0.95 -17.80
CA GLN A 296 -17.37 1.84 -18.56
C GLN A 296 -16.11 1.12 -19.03
N ALA A 297 -15.48 0.36 -18.12
CA ALA A 297 -14.22 -0.33 -18.36
C ALA A 297 -14.25 -1.70 -17.67
N PRO A 298 -14.98 -2.67 -18.24
CA PRO A 298 -15.32 -3.92 -17.58
C PRO A 298 -14.13 -4.85 -17.44
N GLY A 299 -14.29 -5.84 -16.59
CA GLY A 299 -13.30 -6.90 -16.37
C GLY A 299 -12.27 -6.57 -15.29
N ARG A 300 -11.45 -7.57 -15.05
CA ARG A 300 -10.46 -7.65 -13.97
C ARG A 300 -9.31 -6.67 -14.19
N GLU A 301 -8.81 -6.08 -13.11
CA GLU A 301 -7.62 -5.23 -13.12
C GLU A 301 -6.81 -5.43 -11.84
N THR A 302 -5.52 -5.74 -12.00
CA THR A 302 -4.68 -6.20 -10.89
C THR A 302 -3.99 -5.09 -10.13
N SER A 303 -3.49 -4.05 -10.81
CA SER A 303 -2.63 -3.06 -10.14
C SER A 303 -3.37 -2.26 -9.06
N GLY A 304 -4.57 -1.75 -9.36
CA GLY A 304 -5.41 -1.10 -8.36
C GLY A 304 -5.81 -2.05 -7.24
N THR A 305 -6.25 -3.26 -7.58
CA THR A 305 -6.63 -4.31 -6.62
C THR A 305 -5.48 -4.65 -5.65
N ALA A 306 -4.25 -4.77 -6.15
CA ALA A 306 -3.07 -5.05 -5.34
C ALA A 306 -2.74 -3.90 -4.38
N PHE A 307 -2.77 -2.64 -4.84
CA PHE A 307 -2.58 -1.48 -3.96
C PHE A 307 -3.66 -1.35 -2.90
N PHE A 308 -4.92 -1.61 -3.25
CA PHE A 308 -6.02 -1.61 -2.28
C PHE A 308 -5.82 -2.70 -1.23
N THR A 309 -5.49 -3.92 -1.67
CA THR A 309 -5.25 -5.06 -0.77
C THR A 309 -4.09 -4.76 0.19
N TYR A 310 -2.97 -4.22 -0.31
CA TYR A 310 -1.87 -3.72 0.52
C TYR A 310 -2.36 -2.68 1.54
N GLY A 311 -3.07 -1.66 1.07
CA GLY A 311 -3.57 -0.59 1.93
C GLY A 311 -4.46 -1.13 3.06
N TYR A 312 -5.41 -2.03 2.77
CA TYR A 312 -6.27 -2.62 3.80
C TYR A 312 -5.50 -3.48 4.80
N LEU A 313 -4.62 -4.35 4.30
CA LEU A 313 -3.76 -5.19 5.14
C LEU A 313 -2.94 -4.33 6.10
N TRP A 314 -2.26 -3.32 5.57
CA TRP A 314 -1.46 -2.40 6.36
C TRP A 314 -2.31 -1.67 7.42
N GLY A 315 -3.49 -1.18 7.03
CA GLY A 315 -4.39 -0.46 7.94
C GLY A 315 -4.89 -1.32 9.09
N VAL A 316 -5.17 -2.60 8.84
CA VAL A 316 -5.57 -3.55 9.88
C VAL A 316 -4.37 -3.92 10.77
N ASN A 317 -3.22 -4.23 10.18
CA ASN A 317 -2.00 -4.58 10.91
C ASN A 317 -1.54 -3.47 11.87
N ASN A 318 -1.78 -2.21 11.50
CA ASN A 318 -1.37 -1.04 12.28
C ASN A 318 -2.52 -0.39 13.07
N GLY A 319 -3.70 -1.03 13.15
CA GLY A 319 -4.81 -0.58 14.00
C GLY A 319 -5.56 0.67 13.51
N PHE A 320 -5.37 1.10 12.26
CA PHE A 320 -6.12 2.21 11.66
C PHE A 320 -7.50 1.78 11.15
N LEU A 321 -7.61 0.51 10.72
CA LEU A 321 -8.81 -0.11 10.18
C LEU A 321 -9.24 -1.28 11.07
N ASP A 322 -10.55 -1.42 11.27
CA ASP A 322 -11.12 -2.51 12.07
C ASP A 322 -11.02 -3.85 11.33
N LYS A 323 -10.41 -4.85 11.97
CA LYS A 323 -10.19 -6.17 11.37
C LYS A 323 -11.50 -6.85 10.99
N VAL A 324 -12.53 -6.80 11.83
CA VAL A 324 -13.81 -7.48 11.58
C VAL A 324 -14.51 -6.89 10.36
N ILE A 325 -14.44 -5.56 10.21
CA ILE A 325 -15.06 -4.85 9.08
C ILE A 325 -14.31 -5.14 7.76
N TYR A 326 -12.98 -5.10 7.77
CA TYR A 326 -12.20 -5.10 6.53
C TYR A 326 -11.56 -6.45 6.16
N GLU A 327 -11.54 -7.44 7.06
CA GLU A 327 -11.07 -8.79 6.75
C GLU A 327 -11.79 -9.42 5.54
N PRO A 328 -13.13 -9.32 5.37
CA PRO A 328 -13.80 -9.84 4.18
C PRO A 328 -13.30 -9.20 2.87
N VAL A 329 -12.98 -7.89 2.89
CA VAL A 329 -12.47 -7.14 1.74
C VAL A 329 -11.06 -7.62 1.39
N ILE A 330 -10.22 -7.77 2.41
CA ILE A 330 -8.84 -8.29 2.29
C ILE A 330 -8.86 -9.70 1.71
N LYS A 331 -9.67 -10.60 2.27
CA LYS A 331 -9.72 -12.01 1.83
C LYS A 331 -10.10 -12.13 0.36
N LYS A 332 -11.14 -11.42 -0.08
CA LYS A 332 -11.55 -11.41 -1.50
C LYS A 332 -10.48 -10.81 -2.41
N GLY A 333 -9.86 -9.70 -1.99
CA GLY A 333 -8.79 -9.07 -2.76
C GLY A 333 -7.59 -10.00 -2.91
N TRP A 334 -7.16 -10.64 -1.82
CA TRP A 334 -6.04 -11.58 -1.82
C TRP A 334 -6.35 -12.85 -2.61
N GLU A 335 -7.57 -13.39 -2.50
CA GLU A 335 -8.03 -14.54 -3.30
C GLU A 335 -8.00 -14.23 -4.80
N TYR A 336 -8.48 -13.06 -5.22
CA TYR A 336 -8.32 -12.63 -6.62
C TYR A 336 -6.83 -12.57 -7.04
N LEU A 337 -5.97 -12.01 -6.20
CA LEU A 337 -4.55 -11.87 -6.52
C LEU A 337 -3.86 -13.23 -6.69
N THR A 338 -4.15 -14.21 -5.82
CA THR A 338 -3.47 -15.51 -5.85
C THR A 338 -4.10 -16.53 -6.79
N GLU A 339 -5.43 -16.51 -6.95
CA GLU A 339 -6.15 -17.52 -7.73
C GLU A 339 -6.44 -17.09 -9.18
N ILE A 340 -6.41 -15.79 -9.47
CA ILE A 340 -6.77 -15.25 -10.79
C ILE A 340 -5.61 -14.46 -11.42
N ALA A 341 -5.06 -13.48 -10.70
CA ALA A 341 -4.02 -12.61 -11.27
C ALA A 341 -2.68 -13.35 -11.45
N LEU A 342 -2.26 -14.11 -10.43
CA LEU A 342 -1.07 -14.94 -10.47
C LEU A 342 -1.22 -16.09 -11.48
N GLN A 343 -0.33 -16.11 -12.47
CA GLN A 343 -0.25 -17.18 -13.45
C GLN A 343 0.63 -18.34 -12.93
N PRO A 344 0.48 -19.56 -13.49
CA PRO A 344 1.28 -20.71 -13.08
C PRO A 344 2.80 -20.52 -13.15
N SER A 345 3.31 -19.64 -14.02
CA SER A 345 4.74 -19.33 -14.13
C SER A 345 5.28 -18.43 -13.01
N GLY A 346 4.43 -17.68 -12.30
CA GLY A 346 4.84 -16.57 -11.43
C GLY A 346 4.55 -15.19 -12.02
N LYS A 347 4.15 -15.12 -13.30
CA LYS A 347 3.70 -13.88 -13.92
C LYS A 347 2.44 -13.33 -13.24
N ILE A 348 2.39 -12.02 -13.03
CA ILE A 348 1.17 -11.33 -12.60
C ILE A 348 0.44 -10.79 -13.84
N GLY A 349 -0.75 -11.33 -14.11
CA GLY A 349 -1.62 -10.94 -15.22
C GLY A 349 -2.61 -9.84 -14.86
N TYR A 350 -3.45 -9.46 -15.83
CA TYR A 350 -4.51 -8.46 -15.73
C TYR A 350 -4.04 -7.08 -15.25
N VAL A 351 -2.76 -6.76 -15.39
CA VAL A 351 -2.24 -5.42 -15.11
C VAL A 351 -2.63 -4.51 -16.28
N GLN A 352 -3.44 -3.48 -16.01
CA GLN A 352 -3.76 -2.51 -17.05
C GLN A 352 -2.46 -1.83 -17.53
N PRO A 353 -2.13 -1.86 -18.83
CA PRO A 353 -0.92 -1.22 -19.36
C PRO A 353 -0.86 0.28 -19.05
N ILE A 354 0.33 0.88 -19.21
CA ILE A 354 0.52 2.32 -19.05
C ILE A 354 -0.45 3.06 -19.99
N GLY A 355 -1.14 4.07 -19.48
CA GLY A 355 -2.18 4.78 -20.21
C GLY A 355 -2.74 5.98 -19.46
N GLU A 356 -3.39 6.85 -20.22
CA GLU A 356 -3.97 8.12 -19.81
C GLU A 356 -5.43 8.05 -19.33
N ARG A 357 -6.10 6.88 -19.42
CA ARG A 357 -7.47 6.69 -18.87
C ARG A 357 -7.88 5.23 -18.65
N ALA A 358 -8.95 5.04 -17.86
CA ALA A 358 -9.48 3.73 -17.44
C ALA A 358 -9.90 2.82 -18.61
N ASP A 359 -10.49 3.38 -19.66
CA ASP A 359 -11.05 2.67 -20.81
C ASP A 359 -10.14 2.65 -22.05
N GLN A 360 -8.91 3.17 -21.95
CA GLN A 360 -7.99 3.27 -23.09
C GLN A 360 -7.64 1.89 -23.67
N HIS A 361 -7.43 0.91 -22.81
CA HIS A 361 -7.02 -0.44 -23.19
C HIS A 361 -8.20 -1.38 -23.08
N LYS A 362 -8.62 -2.01 -24.18
CA LYS A 362 -9.72 -2.98 -24.15
C LYS A 362 -9.27 -4.41 -23.84
N ASN A 363 -7.98 -4.69 -23.99
CA ASN A 363 -7.39 -6.02 -23.85
C ASN A 363 -6.57 -6.12 -22.55
N VAL A 364 -7.23 -6.10 -21.38
CA VAL A 364 -6.59 -6.41 -20.09
C VAL A 364 -6.88 -7.88 -19.78
N GLY A 365 -5.83 -8.69 -19.69
CA GLY A 365 -5.94 -10.15 -19.68
C GLY A 365 -4.80 -10.84 -18.94
N PRO A 366 -4.80 -12.17 -18.80
CA PRO A 366 -3.80 -12.90 -18.01
C PRO A 366 -2.35 -12.68 -18.51
N GLU A 367 -2.19 -12.32 -19.78
CA GLU A 367 -0.92 -11.99 -20.42
C GLU A 367 -0.44 -10.54 -20.23
N THR A 368 -1.28 -9.61 -19.77
CA THR A 368 -0.85 -8.22 -19.55
C THR A 368 -0.20 -8.08 -18.18
N THR A 369 1.10 -7.78 -18.17
CA THR A 369 1.92 -7.54 -16.96
C THR A 369 2.69 -6.23 -17.09
N ALA A 370 3.10 -5.67 -15.96
CA ALA A 370 4.05 -4.55 -15.87
C ALA A 370 4.76 -4.57 -14.51
N ASP A 371 5.94 -3.98 -14.45
CA ASP A 371 6.76 -3.80 -13.25
C ASP A 371 5.96 -3.23 -12.08
N PHE A 372 5.29 -2.10 -12.26
CA PHE A 372 4.51 -1.47 -11.20
C PHE A 372 3.38 -2.36 -10.67
N GLY A 373 2.81 -3.22 -11.51
CA GLY A 373 1.78 -4.19 -11.09
C GLY A 373 2.36 -5.34 -10.26
N VAL A 374 3.57 -5.80 -10.62
CA VAL A 374 4.33 -6.78 -9.82
C VAL A 374 4.75 -6.16 -8.49
N GLY A 375 5.26 -4.92 -8.49
CA GLY A 375 5.57 -4.18 -7.26
C GLY A 375 4.38 -4.08 -6.31
N ALA A 376 3.20 -3.72 -6.84
CA ALA A 376 1.95 -3.67 -6.09
C ALA A 376 1.59 -5.02 -5.47
N PHE A 377 1.71 -6.12 -6.24
CA PHE A 377 1.47 -7.47 -5.74
C PHE A 377 2.43 -7.84 -4.61
N LEU A 378 3.72 -7.53 -4.75
CA LEU A 378 4.74 -7.82 -3.73
C LEU A 378 4.49 -7.04 -2.44
N LEU A 379 4.01 -5.78 -2.52
CA LEU A 379 3.56 -5.03 -1.34
C LEU A 379 2.42 -5.73 -0.63
N ALA A 380 1.37 -6.14 -1.36
CA ALA A 380 0.23 -6.84 -0.79
C ALA A 380 0.65 -8.17 -0.15
N GLY A 381 1.45 -8.98 -0.85
CA GLY A 381 1.96 -10.24 -0.32
C GLY A 381 2.80 -10.05 0.93
N SER A 382 3.70 -9.07 0.93
CA SER A 382 4.57 -8.79 2.09
C SER A 382 3.76 -8.35 3.31
N GLU A 383 2.71 -7.56 3.11
CA GLU A 383 1.83 -7.16 4.21
C GLU A 383 0.89 -8.30 4.67
N MET A 384 0.53 -9.22 3.77
CA MET A 384 -0.20 -10.44 4.10
C MET A 384 0.62 -11.38 4.98
N VAL A 385 1.94 -11.49 4.77
CA VAL A 385 2.83 -12.23 5.67
C VAL A 385 2.77 -11.68 7.10
N LYS A 386 2.71 -10.36 7.27
CA LYS A 386 2.61 -9.69 8.58
C LYS A 386 1.23 -9.83 9.21
N TYR A 387 0.18 -9.94 8.40
CA TYR A 387 -1.21 -10.09 8.85
C TYR A 387 -1.52 -11.46 9.45
N LEU A 388 -0.89 -12.50 8.91
CA LEU A 388 -1.05 -13.87 9.38
C LEU A 388 -0.33 -14.06 10.73
N ASN A 389 -0.91 -14.85 11.64
CA ASN A 389 -0.41 -15.02 13.01
C ASN A 389 0.12 -16.43 13.30
N ASP A 390 0.20 -17.29 12.27
CA ASP A 390 0.67 -18.68 12.37
C ASP A 390 2.19 -18.81 12.51
#